data_AF-A0A958APL6-F1
#
_entry.id   AF-A0A958APL6-F1
#
_cell.length_a   1.000
_cell.length_b   1.000
_cell.length_c   1.000
_cell.angle_alpha   90.00
_cell.angle_beta   90.00
_cell.angle_gamma   90.00
#
_symmetry.space_group_name_H-M   'P 1'
#
loop_
_entity.id
_entity.type
_entity.pdbx_description
1 polymer ?
#
loop_
_entity_poly.entity_id
_entity_poly.type
_entity_poly.pdbx_seq_one_letter_code
_entity_poly.pdbx_strand_id
1 'polypeptide(L)'
;MKRSPIRLGFILGLLTGIPVILLAYIGHQWANFPFVPFDMFDFLIRVLPDSVVTFGVDTIVAITSVLKFGPVSDTVELVEQVMAAFLFTAIGGVVGAVSAMISRWTSADTLPWVGLVFGEIGLLPFVYIGTSLGYSTSSLTISLVWFAVIFASWGLMLGWLIQQTVLSEA
;
A
#
# COMPACT_ATOMS: atom_id res chain seq x y z
N MET A 1 -16.16 25.21 -6.93
CA MET A 1 -16.72 23.90 -6.57
C MET A 1 -16.02 23.45 -5.30
N LYS A 2 -16.72 23.25 -4.17
CA LYS A 2 -16.08 22.78 -2.92
C LYS A 2 -15.53 21.36 -3.17
N ARG A 3 -14.22 21.17 -3.04
CA ARG A 3 -13.59 19.85 -3.19
C ARG A 3 -14.01 18.96 -2.01
N SER A 4 -14.29 17.69 -2.28
CA SER A 4 -14.65 16.75 -1.22
C SER A 4 -13.37 16.34 -0.47
N PRO A 5 -13.27 16.55 0.86
CA PRO A 5 -12.06 16.24 1.62
C PRO A 5 -11.69 14.75 1.55
N ILE A 6 -12.70 13.88 1.48
CA ILE A 6 -12.54 12.42 1.35
C ILE A 6 -11.88 12.07 0.01
N ARG A 7 -12.32 12.68 -1.10
CA ARG A 7 -11.72 12.45 -2.42
C ARG A 7 -10.28 12.93 -2.46
N LEU A 8 -9.99 14.07 -1.84
CA LEU A 8 -8.65 14.62 -1.79
C LEU A 8 -7.73 13.74 -0.94
N GLY A 9 -8.19 13.29 0.24
CA GLY A 9 -7.49 12.31 1.06
C GLY A 9 -7.20 11.01 0.32
N PHE A 10 -8.17 10.51 -0.46
CA PHE A 10 -7.97 9.32 -1.29
C PHE A 10 -6.85 9.51 -2.32
N ILE A 11 -6.87 10.62 -3.05
CA ILE A 11 -5.85 10.92 -4.06
C ILE A 11 -4.48 11.09 -3.42
N LEU A 12 -4.38 11.79 -2.27
CA LEU A 12 -3.13 11.94 -1.54
C LEU A 12 -2.58 10.59 -1.07
N GLY A 13 -3.43 9.72 -0.52
CA GLY A 13 -3.02 8.38 -0.10
C GLY A 13 -2.53 7.53 -1.27
N LEU A 14 -3.20 7.60 -2.42
CA LEU A 14 -2.84 6.87 -3.63
C LEU A 14 -1.48 7.33 -4.18
N LEU A 15 -1.27 8.64 -4.29
CA LEU A 15 -0.03 9.23 -4.80
C LEU A 15 1.15 9.00 -3.85
N THR A 16 0.95 9.17 -2.55
CA THR A 16 2.01 9.00 -1.54
C THR A 16 2.37 7.54 -1.30
N GLY A 17 1.49 6.60 -1.66
CA GLY A 17 1.81 5.18 -1.68
C GLY A 17 2.89 4.80 -2.70
N ILE A 18 3.07 5.58 -3.77
CA ILE A 18 4.09 5.32 -4.79
C ILE A 18 5.52 5.43 -4.20
N PRO A 19 5.89 6.52 -3.50
CA PRO A 19 7.15 6.59 -2.76
C PRO A 19 7.36 5.42 -1.78
N VAL A 20 6.30 4.96 -1.10
CA VAL A 20 6.39 3.82 -0.16
C VAL A 20 6.77 2.54 -0.89
N ILE A 21 6.15 2.26 -2.04
CA ILE A 21 6.51 1.12 -2.90
C ILE A 21 7.98 1.21 -3.32
N LEU A 22 8.44 2.40 -3.73
CA LEU A 22 9.82 2.59 -4.14
C LEU A 22 10.82 2.34 -3.01
N LEU A 23 10.54 2.83 -1.80
CA LEU A 23 11.38 2.59 -0.62
C LEU A 23 11.37 1.12 -0.19
N ALA A 24 10.21 0.45 -0.31
CA ALA A 24 10.10 -0.99 -0.09
C ALA A 24 10.94 -1.77 -1.11
N TYR A 25 10.90 -1.38 -2.38
CA TYR A 25 11.70 -1.98 -3.44
C TYR A 25 13.20 -1.78 -3.21
N ILE A 26 13.63 -0.59 -2.76
CA ILE A 26 15.04 -0.34 -2.40
C ILE A 26 15.48 -1.27 -1.25
N GLY A 27 14.64 -1.43 -0.21
CA GLY A 27 14.92 -2.37 0.88
C GLY A 27 15.04 -3.82 0.39
N HIS A 28 14.16 -4.22 -0.54
CA HIS A 28 14.21 -5.53 -1.18
C HIS A 28 15.51 -5.73 -1.97
N GLN A 29 15.90 -4.78 -2.82
CA GLN A 29 17.12 -4.90 -3.63
C GLN A 29 18.40 -4.88 -2.79
N TRP A 30 18.42 -4.11 -1.69
CA TRP A 30 19.65 -3.90 -0.92
C TRP A 30 19.89 -4.98 0.14
N ALA A 31 18.83 -5.44 0.81
CA ALA A 31 18.93 -6.33 1.95
C ALA A 31 18.04 -7.59 1.84
N ASN A 32 17.46 -7.83 0.66
CA ASN A 32 16.51 -8.91 0.41
C ASN A 32 15.34 -8.91 1.39
N PHE A 33 14.90 -7.71 1.80
CA PHE A 33 13.72 -7.57 2.65
C PHE A 33 12.46 -7.99 1.89
N PRO A 34 11.43 -8.46 2.60
CA PRO A 34 10.15 -8.80 1.98
C PRO A 34 9.60 -7.62 1.18
N PHE A 35 9.09 -7.86 -0.04
CA PHE A 35 8.54 -6.80 -0.87
C PHE A 35 7.04 -6.68 -0.62
N VAL A 36 6.68 -5.85 0.36
CA VAL A 36 5.33 -5.70 0.92
C VAL A 36 4.18 -5.71 -0.11
N PRO A 37 4.24 -4.96 -1.23
CA PRO A 37 3.14 -4.96 -2.18
C PRO A 37 2.87 -6.34 -2.77
N PHE A 38 3.94 -7.07 -3.12
CA PHE A 38 3.84 -8.40 -3.72
C PHE A 38 3.47 -9.45 -2.68
N ASP A 39 4.07 -9.41 -1.49
CA ASP A 39 3.76 -10.34 -0.41
C ASP A 39 2.29 -10.25 0.03
N MET A 40 1.75 -9.03 0.04
CA MET A 40 0.33 -8.78 0.31
C MET A 40 -0.56 -9.34 -0.80
N PHE A 41 -0.16 -9.21 -2.06
CA PHE A 41 -0.89 -9.77 -3.19
C PHE A 41 -0.89 -11.31 -3.15
N ASP A 42 0.27 -11.94 -2.92
CA ASP A 42 0.40 -13.40 -2.73
C ASP A 42 -0.44 -13.88 -1.55
N PHE A 43 -0.38 -13.18 -0.41
CA PHE A 43 -1.23 -13.49 0.73
C PHE A 43 -2.73 -13.44 0.40
N LEU A 44 -3.17 -12.44 -0.36
CA LEU A 44 -4.58 -12.33 -0.75
C LEU A 44 -5.01 -13.47 -1.66
N ILE A 45 -4.18 -13.89 -2.61
CA ILE A 45 -4.47 -15.05 -3.46
C ILE A 45 -4.69 -16.31 -2.60
N ARG A 46 -3.96 -16.46 -1.50
CA ARG A 46 -4.06 -17.63 -0.60
C ARG A 46 -5.29 -17.63 0.30
N VAL A 47 -5.89 -16.46 0.56
CA VAL A 47 -7.02 -16.31 1.49
C VAL A 47 -8.35 -16.09 0.77
N LEU A 48 -8.32 -15.58 -0.47
CA LEU A 48 -9.51 -15.37 -1.26
C LEU A 48 -10.17 -16.70 -1.67
N PRO A 49 -11.50 -16.75 -1.84
CA PRO A 49 -12.18 -17.92 -2.37
C PRO A 49 -11.66 -18.28 -3.77
N ASP A 50 -11.55 -19.58 -4.07
CA ASP A 50 -11.05 -20.08 -5.35
C ASP A 50 -11.71 -19.39 -6.56
N SER A 51 -13.03 -19.17 -6.52
CA SER A 51 -13.76 -18.48 -7.59
C SER A 51 -13.24 -17.06 -7.90
N VAL A 52 -12.77 -16.33 -6.89
CA VAL A 52 -12.22 -14.97 -7.05
C VAL A 52 -10.82 -15.04 -7.65
N VAL A 53 -10.01 -16.00 -7.18
CA VAL A 53 -8.66 -16.24 -7.72
C VAL A 53 -8.74 -16.66 -9.18
N THR A 54 -9.61 -17.62 -9.52
CA THR A 54 -9.82 -18.05 -10.92
C THR A 54 -10.27 -16.89 -11.79
N PHE A 55 -11.21 -16.06 -11.34
CA PHE A 55 -11.62 -14.86 -12.08
C PHE A 55 -10.44 -13.90 -12.35
N GLY A 56 -9.58 -13.70 -11.35
CA GLY A 56 -8.38 -12.86 -11.49
C GLY A 56 -7.39 -13.44 -12.51
N VAL A 57 -7.09 -14.74 -12.41
CA VAL A 57 -6.21 -15.46 -13.35
C VAL A 57 -6.76 -15.42 -14.77
N ASP A 58 -8.06 -15.70 -14.96
CA ASP A 58 -8.71 -15.65 -16.26
C ASP A 58 -8.62 -14.24 -16.88
N THR A 59 -8.77 -13.20 -16.05
CA THR A 59 -8.62 -11.80 -16.48
C THR A 59 -7.19 -11.51 -16.92
N ILE A 60 -6.18 -11.97 -16.19
CA ILE A 60 -4.76 -11.81 -16.55
C ILE A 60 -4.48 -12.53 -17.88
N VAL A 61 -4.92 -13.78 -18.03
CA VAL A 61 -4.76 -14.56 -19.27
C VAL A 61 -5.45 -13.87 -20.46
N ALA A 62 -6.66 -13.34 -20.26
CA ALA A 62 -7.37 -12.59 -21.30
C ALA A 62 -6.60 -11.34 -21.73
N ILE A 63 -6.15 -10.52 -20.78
CA ILE A 63 -5.38 -9.29 -21.05
C ILE A 63 -4.07 -9.62 -21.76
N THR A 64 -3.30 -10.58 -21.25
CA THR A 64 -2.01 -10.97 -21.82
C THR A 64 -2.13 -11.57 -23.22
N SER A 65 -3.20 -12.34 -23.49
CA SER A 65 -3.47 -12.90 -24.82
C SER A 65 -3.71 -11.82 -25.89
N VAL A 66 -4.24 -10.66 -25.49
CA VAL A 66 -4.50 -9.51 -26.37
C VAL A 66 -3.25 -8.66 -26.54
N LEU A 67 -2.49 -8.45 -25.46
CA LEU A 67 -1.37 -7.50 -25.44
C LEU A 67 -0.09 -8.00 -26.14
N LYS A 68 0.10 -9.32 -26.34
CA LYS A 68 1.22 -9.93 -27.09
C LYS A 68 2.62 -9.36 -26.79
N PHE A 69 2.89 -8.95 -25.55
CA PHE A 69 4.19 -8.39 -25.13
C PHE A 69 5.23 -9.49 -24.85
N GLY A 70 5.62 -10.26 -25.87
CA GLY A 70 6.65 -11.29 -25.74
C GLY A 70 6.14 -12.59 -25.10
N PRO A 71 7.00 -13.35 -24.38
CA PRO A 71 6.60 -14.59 -23.71
C PRO A 71 5.45 -14.34 -22.73
N VAL A 72 4.47 -15.26 -22.72
CA VAL A 72 3.30 -15.15 -21.85
C VAL A 72 3.70 -15.11 -20.38
N SER A 73 4.72 -15.88 -19.98
CA SER A 73 5.26 -15.90 -18.61
C SER A 73 5.64 -14.51 -18.12
N ASP A 74 6.38 -13.76 -18.93
CA ASP A 74 6.97 -12.48 -18.55
C ASP A 74 5.88 -11.40 -18.49
N THR A 75 4.88 -11.49 -19.38
CA THR A 75 3.75 -10.56 -19.37
C THR A 75 2.85 -10.80 -18.15
N VAL A 76 2.63 -12.05 -17.74
CA VAL A 76 1.84 -12.40 -16.55
C VAL A 76 2.49 -11.82 -15.30
N GLU A 77 3.81 -12.04 -15.12
CA GLU A 77 4.53 -11.52 -13.95
C GLU A 77 4.45 -9.99 -13.87
N LEU A 78 4.61 -9.29 -15.00
CA LEU A 78 4.47 -7.83 -15.06
C LEU A 78 3.06 -7.39 -14.63
N VAL A 79 2.01 -8.07 -15.09
CA VAL A 79 0.63 -7.75 -14.72
C VAL A 79 0.39 -7.96 -13.23
N GLU A 80 0.89 -9.05 -12.65
CA GLU A 80 0.80 -9.30 -11.20
C GLU A 80 1.50 -8.21 -10.40
N GLN A 81 2.70 -7.80 -10.80
CA GLN A 81 3.44 -6.70 -10.15
C GLN A 81 2.68 -5.37 -10.23
N VAL A 82 2.09 -5.05 -11.39
CA VAL A 82 1.26 -3.84 -11.56
C VAL A 82 0.00 -3.91 -10.69
N MET A 83 -0.65 -5.06 -10.60
CA MET A 83 -1.83 -5.26 -9.75
C MET A 83 -1.48 -5.14 -8.27
N ALA A 84 -0.36 -5.71 -7.83
CA ALA A 84 0.16 -5.58 -6.48
C ALA A 84 0.42 -4.11 -6.11
N ALA A 85 1.09 -3.37 -6.99
CA ALA A 85 1.34 -1.93 -6.81
C ALA A 85 0.04 -1.11 -6.79
N PHE A 86 -0.89 -1.40 -7.70
CA PHE A 86 -2.20 -0.74 -7.74
C PHE A 86 -3.00 -0.99 -6.46
N LEU A 87 -3.06 -2.24 -6.01
CA LEU A 87 -3.77 -2.61 -4.79
C LEU A 87 -3.15 -1.93 -3.56
N PHE A 88 -1.82 -1.93 -3.45
CA PHE A 88 -1.12 -1.28 -2.35
C PHE A 88 -1.38 0.23 -2.30
N THR A 89 -1.29 0.92 -3.44
CA THR A 89 -1.63 2.35 -3.51
C THR A 89 -3.10 2.62 -3.28
N ALA A 90 -4.01 1.73 -3.72
CA ALA A 90 -5.44 1.85 -3.43
C ALA A 90 -5.74 1.75 -1.93
N ILE A 91 -5.08 0.85 -1.20
CA ILE A 91 -5.15 0.77 0.27
C ILE A 91 -4.62 2.06 0.89
N GLY A 92 -3.49 2.58 0.41
CA GLY A 92 -2.98 3.90 0.82
C GLY A 92 -4.01 5.01 0.61
N GLY A 93 -4.73 4.98 -0.52
CA GLY A 93 -5.86 5.86 -0.80
C GLY A 93 -6.99 5.73 0.22
N VAL A 94 -7.38 4.50 0.59
CA VAL A 94 -8.39 4.27 1.65
C VAL A 94 -7.92 4.86 2.99
N VAL A 95 -6.66 4.65 3.37
CA VAL A 95 -6.08 5.24 4.60
C VAL A 95 -6.13 6.77 4.56
N GLY A 96 -5.77 7.38 3.42
CA GLY A 96 -5.85 8.84 3.23
C GLY A 96 -7.28 9.37 3.28
N ALA A 97 -8.24 8.66 2.70
CA ALA A 97 -9.66 9.00 2.74
C ALA A 97 -10.21 8.96 4.18
N VAL A 98 -9.85 7.91 4.94
CA VAL A 98 -10.22 7.77 6.35
C VAL A 98 -9.58 8.88 7.20
N SER A 99 -8.30 9.18 6.98
CA SER A 99 -7.59 10.27 7.68
C SER A 99 -8.25 11.64 7.41
N ALA A 100 -8.66 11.90 6.16
CA ALA A 100 -9.38 13.13 5.79
C ALA A 100 -10.84 13.16 6.27
N MET A 101 -11.42 12.01 6.61
CA MET A 101 -12.72 11.96 7.28
C MET A 101 -12.57 12.29 8.77
N ILE A 102 -11.54 11.74 9.43
CA ILE A 102 -11.24 11.95 10.85
C ILE A 102 -10.86 13.41 11.12
N SER A 103 -10.21 14.09 10.17
CA SER A 103 -9.87 15.51 10.27
C SER A 103 -11.06 16.44 10.53
N ARG A 104 -12.29 15.98 10.26
CA ARG A 104 -13.51 16.73 10.56
C ARG A 104 -13.83 16.79 12.06
N TRP A 105 -13.25 15.91 12.86
CA TRP A 105 -13.53 15.76 14.29
C TRP A 105 -12.30 15.98 15.17
N THR A 106 -11.13 16.24 14.58
CA THR A 106 -9.87 16.44 15.28
C THR A 106 -9.25 17.79 14.95
N SER A 107 -8.46 18.35 15.87
CA SER A 107 -7.70 19.57 15.63
C SER A 107 -6.65 19.39 14.52
N ALA A 108 -6.30 20.48 13.84
CA ALA A 108 -5.27 20.46 12.80
C ALA A 108 -3.94 19.88 13.29
N ASP A 109 -3.54 20.23 14.52
CA ASP A 109 -2.25 19.85 15.11
C ASP A 109 -2.14 18.35 15.43
N THR A 110 -3.26 17.63 15.54
CA THR A 110 -3.25 16.19 15.84
C THR A 110 -3.22 15.31 14.59
N LEU A 111 -3.42 15.87 13.39
CA LEU A 111 -3.50 15.09 12.16
C LEU A 111 -2.23 14.33 11.77
N PRO A 112 -1.03 14.90 11.87
CA PRO A 112 0.19 14.14 11.64
C PRO A 112 0.31 12.93 12.56
N TRP A 113 -0.10 13.07 13.83
CA TRP A 113 -0.09 11.98 14.82
C TRP A 113 -1.12 10.89 14.51
N VAL A 114 -2.32 11.28 14.06
CA VAL A 114 -3.32 10.33 13.55
C VAL A 114 -2.74 9.55 12.36
N GLY A 115 -2.07 10.25 11.44
CA GLY A 115 -1.37 9.65 10.32
C GLY A 115 -0.28 8.67 10.74
N LEU A 116 0.56 9.02 11.73
CA LEU A 116 1.57 8.13 12.30
C LEU A 116 0.93 6.83 12.83
N VAL A 117 -0.15 6.95 13.61
CA VAL A 117 -0.86 5.78 14.14
C VAL A 117 -1.37 4.89 13.02
N PHE A 118 -1.96 5.45 11.95
CA PHE A 118 -2.38 4.67 10.79
C PHE A 118 -1.21 4.02 10.04
N GLY A 119 -0.08 4.72 9.93
CA GLY A 119 1.16 4.16 9.38
C GLY A 119 1.60 2.92 10.16
N GLU A 120 1.73 3.03 11.47
CA GLU A 120 2.13 1.94 12.35
C GLU A 120 1.15 0.77 12.37
N ILE A 121 -0.17 1.05 12.34
CA ILE A 121 -1.19 0.00 12.19
C ILE A 121 -0.97 -0.77 10.88
N GLY A 122 -0.51 -0.10 9.82
CA GLY A 122 -0.16 -0.72 8.53
C GLY A 122 0.97 -1.76 8.63
N LEU A 123 1.78 -1.75 9.69
CA LEU A 123 2.80 -2.78 9.92
C LEU A 123 2.21 -4.10 10.45
N LEU A 124 1.05 -4.07 11.10
CA LEU A 124 0.47 -5.28 11.70
C LEU A 124 0.14 -6.33 10.64
N PRO A 125 -0.54 -5.99 9.51
CA PRO A 125 -0.70 -6.93 8.40
C PRO A 125 0.64 -7.42 7.86
N PHE A 126 1.68 -6.58 7.79
CA PHE A 126 2.98 -6.96 7.28
C PHE A 126 3.66 -8.03 8.15
N VAL A 127 3.68 -7.86 9.48
CA VAL A 127 4.19 -8.86 10.42
C VAL A 127 3.45 -10.18 10.23
N TYR A 128 2.11 -10.11 10.15
CA TYR A 128 1.27 -11.29 9.99
C TYR A 128 1.55 -12.02 8.68
N ILE A 129 1.55 -11.29 7.55
CA ILE A 129 1.86 -11.83 6.23
C ILE A 129 3.25 -12.47 6.26
N GLY A 130 4.25 -11.77 6.77
CA GLY A 130 5.62 -12.27 6.78
C GLY A 130 5.80 -13.57 7.57
N THR A 131 5.11 -13.71 8.70
CA THR A 131 5.10 -14.98 9.44
C THR A 131 4.34 -16.09 8.71
N SER A 132 3.25 -15.76 8.00
CA SER A 132 2.48 -16.72 7.19
C SER A 132 3.23 -17.22 5.96
N LEU A 133 4.13 -16.41 5.41
CA LEU A 133 4.99 -16.75 4.27
C LEU A 133 6.29 -17.47 4.68
N GLY A 134 6.54 -17.61 5.98
CA GLY A 134 7.66 -18.41 6.50
C GLY A 134 9.02 -17.71 6.52
N TYR A 135 9.08 -16.37 6.56
CA TYR A 135 10.35 -15.66 6.70
C TYR A 135 11.05 -15.99 8.02
N SER A 136 12.38 -16.01 8.00
CA SER A 136 13.18 -16.20 9.22
C SER A 136 12.99 -15.05 10.20
N THR A 137 13.01 -15.34 11.50
CA THR A 137 12.83 -14.35 12.57
C THR A 137 13.87 -13.22 12.51
N SER A 138 15.12 -13.54 12.16
CA SER A 138 16.21 -12.57 12.02
C SER A 138 15.97 -11.60 10.84
N SER A 139 15.53 -12.11 9.70
CA SER A 139 15.19 -11.29 8.52
C SER A 139 13.99 -10.40 8.80
N LEU A 140 12.95 -10.96 9.45
CA LEU A 140 11.75 -10.23 9.79
C LEU A 140 12.07 -9.06 10.74
N THR A 141 12.86 -9.28 11.79
CA THR A 141 13.18 -8.23 12.78
C THR A 141 13.87 -7.01 12.16
N ILE A 142 14.86 -7.22 11.29
CA ILE A 142 15.57 -6.11 10.64
C ILE A 142 14.64 -5.39 9.64
N SER A 143 13.85 -6.16 8.88
CA SER A 143 12.87 -5.59 7.96
C SER A 143 11.80 -4.76 8.69
N LEU A 144 11.41 -5.15 9.91
CA LEU A 144 10.43 -4.40 10.70
C LEU A 144 10.90 -3.01 11.06
N VAL A 145 12.19 -2.83 11.39
CA VAL A 145 12.73 -1.49 11.67
C VAL A 145 12.68 -0.64 10.40
N TRP A 146 13.06 -1.21 9.26
CA TRP A 146 13.01 -0.53 7.96
C TRP A 146 11.59 -0.10 7.60
N PHE A 147 10.63 -1.02 7.68
CA PHE A 147 9.24 -0.73 7.37
C PHE A 147 8.61 0.20 8.40
N ALA A 148 8.93 0.09 9.69
CA ALA A 148 8.43 1.02 10.70
C ALA A 148 8.84 2.46 10.37
N VAL A 149 10.10 2.69 10.01
CA VAL A 149 10.56 4.02 9.59
C VAL A 149 9.79 4.51 8.35
N ILE A 150 9.59 3.65 7.34
CA ILE A 150 8.86 4.02 6.12
C ILE A 150 7.40 4.35 6.42
N PHE A 151 6.69 3.48 7.13
CA PHE A 151 5.26 3.64 7.42
C PHE A 151 4.99 4.78 8.40
N ALA A 152 5.84 4.98 9.42
CA ALA A 152 5.78 6.17 10.29
C ALA A 152 5.95 7.45 9.48
N SER A 153 6.99 7.50 8.64
CA SER A 153 7.30 8.69 7.83
C SER A 153 6.18 8.98 6.83
N TRP A 154 5.65 7.94 6.19
CA TRP A 154 4.52 8.06 5.27
C TRP A 154 3.24 8.53 5.99
N GLY A 155 2.93 7.94 7.14
CA GLY A 155 1.78 8.34 7.96
C GLY A 155 1.84 9.80 8.39
N LEU A 156 2.99 10.24 8.92
CA LEU A 156 3.25 11.64 9.28
C LEU A 156 3.09 12.57 8.06
N MET A 157 3.70 12.20 6.93
CA MET A 157 3.62 12.97 5.69
C MET A 157 2.18 13.08 5.18
N LEU A 158 1.43 11.99 5.19
CA LEU A 158 0.03 11.96 4.74
C LEU A 158 -0.86 12.81 5.64
N GLY A 159 -0.72 12.69 6.97
CA GLY A 159 -1.43 13.53 7.93
C GLY A 159 -1.12 15.01 7.76
N TRP A 160 0.16 15.35 7.54
CA TRP A 160 0.59 16.71 7.24
C TRP A 160 0.03 17.24 5.92
N LEU A 161 0.04 16.44 4.84
CA LEU A 161 -0.53 16.83 3.55
C LEU A 161 -2.04 17.08 3.66
N ILE A 162 -2.76 16.22 4.38
CA ILE A 162 -4.20 16.41 4.63
C ILE A 162 -4.43 17.68 5.45
N GLN A 163 -3.64 17.93 6.49
CA GLN A 163 -3.72 19.19 7.25
C GLN A 163 -3.55 20.40 6.34
N GLN A 164 -2.54 20.40 5.46
CA GLN A 164 -2.26 21.54 4.57
C GLN A 164 -3.31 21.75 3.47
N THR A 165 -3.97 20.69 3.01
CA THR A 165 -4.85 20.76 1.84
C THR A 165 -6.33 20.77 2.18
N VAL A 166 -6.73 20.04 3.22
CA VAL A 166 -8.14 19.91 3.63
C VAL A 166 -8.55 21.00 4.60
N LEU A 167 -7.67 21.40 5.53
CA LEU A 167 -8.00 22.39 6.55
C LEU A 167 -7.65 23.83 6.16
N SER A 168 -6.73 24.05 5.21
CA SER A 168 -6.43 25.41 4.72
C SER A 168 -7.54 25.98 3.80
N GLU A 169 -8.36 25.11 3.22
CA GLU A 169 -9.52 25.47 2.39
C GLU A 169 -10.83 25.61 3.19
N ALA A 170 -10.83 25.31 4.51
CA ALA A 170 -12.00 25.31 5.39
C ALA A 170 -12.15 26.63 6.18
#